data_AF-A0A1F3C7E6-F1
#
_entry.id   AF-A0A1F3C7E6-F1
#
_cell.length_a   1.000
_cell.length_b   1.000
_cell.length_c   1.000
_cell.angle_alpha   90.00
_cell.angle_beta   90.00
_cell.angle_gamma   90.00
#
_symmetry.space_group_name_H-M   'P 1'
#
loop_
_entity.id
_entity.type
_entity.pdbx_description
1 polymer ?
#
loop_
_entity_poly.entity_id
_entity_poly.type
_entity_poly.pdbx_seq_one_letter_code
_entity_poly.pdbx_strand_id
1 'polypeptide(L)'
;MTDGLKVRTALHTFFGDAGPVLGELVTFPVDEIGVDLYALSLNGTNVRAEGKVLLVGALNGRNSLVEEVGELVDQVVRLWDRLKPADVALVPSCDMEFLPWECAEKKVRRLGEAAAALRAVLT
;
A
#
# COMPACT_ATOMS: atom_id res chain seq x y z
N MET A 1 -11.89 -2.52 -18.97
CA MET A 1 -11.08 -1.28 -19.12
C MET A 1 -9.64 -1.57 -19.50
N THR A 2 -9.02 -2.66 -19.03
CA THR A 2 -7.62 -3.04 -19.35
C THR A 2 -7.49 -4.21 -20.33
N ASP A 3 -8.61 -4.63 -20.93
CA ASP A 3 -8.67 -5.89 -21.69
C ASP A 3 -7.80 -5.85 -22.95
N GLY A 4 -7.03 -6.92 -23.19
CA GLY A 4 -6.07 -7.01 -24.29
C GLY A 4 -4.74 -6.26 -24.11
N LEU A 5 -4.54 -5.53 -23.01
CA LEU A 5 -3.26 -4.90 -22.70
C LEU A 5 -2.25 -5.92 -22.16
N LYS A 6 -1.02 -5.91 -22.67
CA LYS A 6 0.09 -6.76 -22.21
C LYS A 6 1.07 -5.96 -21.34
N VAL A 7 0.55 -5.30 -20.31
CA VAL A 7 1.33 -4.49 -19.37
C VAL A 7 0.81 -4.73 -17.96
N ARG A 8 1.64 -4.38 -16.97
CA ARG A 8 1.24 -4.42 -15.57
C ARG A 8 0.23 -3.30 -15.29
N THR A 9 -0.84 -3.63 -14.59
CA THR A 9 -1.96 -2.74 -14.30
C THR A 9 -2.22 -2.69 -12.81
N ALA A 10 -2.57 -1.51 -12.31
CA ALA A 10 -2.80 -1.26 -10.90
C ALA A 10 -4.13 -0.55 -10.69
N LEU A 11 -4.85 -0.91 -9.63
CA LEU A 11 -5.98 -0.17 -9.09
C LEU A 11 -5.66 0.28 -7.67
N HIS A 12 -5.47 1.58 -7.46
CA HIS A 12 -5.15 2.13 -6.15
C HIS A 12 -6.36 2.85 -5.56
N THR A 13 -6.84 2.40 -4.41
CA THR A 13 -7.89 3.07 -3.65
C THR A 13 -7.26 4.00 -2.61
N PHE A 14 -7.72 5.25 -2.57
CA PHE A 14 -7.22 6.27 -1.66
C PHE A 14 -8.40 6.95 -0.93
N PHE A 15 -8.12 7.58 0.21
CA PHE A 15 -9.11 8.31 1.02
C PHE A 15 -10.31 7.48 1.49
N GLY A 16 -10.05 6.32 2.11
CA GLY A 16 -11.12 5.57 2.76
C GLY A 16 -10.72 4.17 3.15
N ASP A 17 -11.58 3.56 3.96
CA ASP A 17 -11.45 2.15 4.32
C ASP A 17 -11.81 1.28 3.11
N ALA A 18 -10.82 0.59 2.56
CA ALA A 18 -11.02 -0.37 1.47
C ALA A 18 -11.51 -1.75 1.96
N GLY A 19 -11.56 -1.99 3.27
CA GLY A 19 -11.98 -3.25 3.89
C GLY A 19 -13.31 -3.80 3.35
N PRO A 20 -14.39 -2.99 3.27
CA PRO A 20 -15.69 -3.43 2.76
C PRO A 20 -15.67 -3.92 1.31
N VAL A 21 -14.76 -3.42 0.47
CA VAL A 21 -14.65 -3.76 -0.95
C VAL A 21 -13.44 -4.64 -1.27
N LEU A 22 -12.68 -5.06 -0.25
CA LEU A 22 -11.41 -5.76 -0.45
C LEU A 22 -11.58 -7.09 -1.20
N GLY A 23 -12.70 -7.79 -0.97
CA GLY A 23 -13.06 -9.01 -1.69
C GLY A 23 -13.23 -8.78 -3.19
N GLU A 24 -13.84 -7.66 -3.58
CA GLU A 24 -14.02 -7.29 -4.98
C GLU A 24 -12.67 -6.86 -5.59
N LEU A 25 -11.89 -6.06 -4.86
CA LEU A 25 -10.55 -5.61 -5.28
C LEU A 25 -9.63 -6.78 -5.60
N VAL A 26 -9.54 -7.81 -4.75
CA VAL A 26 -8.66 -8.97 -5.00
C VAL A 26 -9.09 -9.79 -6.21
N THR A 27 -10.35 -9.73 -6.62
CA THR A 27 -10.84 -10.40 -7.84
C THR A 27 -10.79 -9.53 -9.08
N PHE A 28 -10.54 -8.22 -8.93
CA PHE A 28 -10.52 -7.27 -10.04
C PHE A 28 -9.39 -7.63 -11.04
N PRO A 29 -9.60 -7.48 -12.36
CA PRO A 29 -8.66 -7.92 -13.40
C PRO A 29 -7.50 -6.92 -13.58
N VAL A 30 -6.72 -6.73 -12.51
CA VAL A 30 -5.46 -5.97 -12.46
C VAL A 30 -4.38 -6.77 -11.75
N ASP A 31 -3.12 -6.47 -12.00
CA ASP A 31 -1.99 -7.17 -11.37
C ASP A 31 -1.76 -6.70 -9.93
N GLU A 32 -2.06 -5.43 -9.67
CA GLU A 32 -1.76 -4.77 -8.40
C GLU A 32 -2.99 -4.06 -7.84
N ILE A 33 -3.15 -4.14 -6.52
CA ILE A 33 -4.22 -3.45 -5.80
C ILE A 33 -3.62 -2.59 -4.70
N GLY A 34 -4.15 -1.39 -4.54
CA GLY A 34 -3.66 -0.43 -3.57
C GLY A 34 -4.69 0.00 -2.54
N VAL A 35 -4.20 0.22 -1.32
CA VAL A 35 -5.00 0.56 -0.15
C VAL A 35 -4.32 1.68 0.64
N ASP A 36 -5.11 2.60 1.19
CA ASP A 36 -4.64 3.60 2.14
C ASP A 36 -4.44 2.95 3.52
N LEU A 37 -3.17 2.77 3.94
CA LEU A 37 -2.83 2.13 5.22
C LEU A 37 -3.44 2.86 6.42
N TYR A 38 -3.63 4.17 6.32
CA TYR A 38 -4.13 5.01 7.41
C TYR A 38 -5.65 4.99 7.54
N ALA A 39 -6.34 4.42 6.56
CA ALA A 39 -7.80 4.30 6.56
C ALA A 39 -8.28 2.84 6.55
N LEU A 40 -7.44 1.91 6.12
CA LEU A 40 -7.79 0.49 6.00
C LEU A 40 -8.11 -0.15 7.36
N SER A 41 -9.26 -0.82 7.41
CA SER A 41 -9.67 -1.71 8.49
C SER A 41 -9.89 -3.11 7.92
N LEU A 42 -9.27 -4.11 8.56
CA LEU A 42 -9.46 -5.53 8.21
C LEU A 42 -10.40 -6.26 9.18
N ASN A 43 -11.16 -5.51 9.98
CA ASN A 43 -12.08 -6.09 10.95
C ASN A 43 -13.18 -6.87 10.24
N GLY A 44 -13.28 -8.16 10.55
CA GLY A 44 -14.30 -9.04 9.97
C GLY A 44 -14.04 -9.51 8.54
N THR A 45 -12.90 -9.15 7.93
CA THR A 45 -12.56 -9.62 6.57
C THR A 45 -11.61 -10.80 6.61
N ASN A 46 -11.96 -11.91 5.95
CA ASN A 46 -11.09 -13.10 5.78
C ASN A 46 -10.54 -13.19 4.35
N VAL A 47 -10.40 -12.05 3.68
CA VAL A 47 -9.94 -11.95 2.30
C VAL A 47 -8.46 -12.26 2.20
N ARG A 48 -8.06 -12.96 1.15
CA ARG A 48 -6.66 -13.13 0.76
C ARG A 48 -6.42 -12.50 -0.61
N ALA A 49 -5.27 -11.87 -0.78
CA ALA A 49 -4.81 -11.22 -1.99
C ALA A 49 -3.81 -12.10 -2.75
N GLU A 50 -3.94 -13.42 -2.64
CA GLU A 50 -3.06 -14.39 -3.30
C GLU A 50 -3.00 -14.09 -4.81
N GLY A 51 -1.79 -13.97 -5.36
CA GLY A 51 -1.58 -13.65 -6.77
C GLY A 51 -1.66 -12.15 -7.14
N LYS A 52 -1.96 -11.26 -6.18
CA LYS A 52 -1.88 -9.80 -6.37
C LYS A 52 -0.62 -9.23 -5.74
N VAL A 53 -0.10 -8.16 -6.34
CA VAL A 53 0.84 -7.28 -5.63
C VAL A 53 0.04 -6.25 -4.85
N LEU A 54 0.34 -6.11 -3.56
CA LEU A 54 -0.30 -5.14 -2.68
C LEU A 54 0.51 -3.84 -2.63
N LEU A 55 -0.08 -2.76 -3.15
CA LEU A 55 0.44 -1.40 -3.05
C LEU A 55 -0.01 -0.80 -1.71
N VAL A 56 0.87 -0.84 -0.71
CA VAL A 56 0.57 -0.31 0.62
C VAL A 56 0.79 1.20 0.62
N GLY A 57 -0.28 1.97 0.80
CA GLY A 57 -0.27 3.42 1.00
C GLY A 57 0.38 3.82 2.33
N ALA A 58 1.69 3.64 2.38
CA ALA A 58 2.58 3.59 3.53
C ALA A 58 3.02 4.96 4.06
N LEU A 59 2.89 6.03 3.28
CA LEU A 59 3.24 7.39 3.70
C LEU A 59 2.02 8.28 3.62
N ASN A 60 1.67 8.94 4.72
CA ASN A 60 0.49 9.79 4.77
C ASN A 60 0.73 11.05 3.96
N GLY A 61 0.15 11.11 2.76
CA GLY A 61 0.26 12.27 1.87
C GLY A 61 -0.51 13.51 2.37
N ARG A 62 -1.30 13.37 3.44
CA ARG A 62 -2.11 14.46 4.04
C ARG A 62 -1.45 15.12 5.24
N ASN A 63 -0.29 14.61 5.68
CA ASN A 63 0.38 15.06 6.90
C ASN A 63 1.86 15.34 6.63
N SER A 64 2.39 16.43 7.18
CA SER A 64 3.80 16.80 7.01
C SER A 64 4.77 16.03 7.91
N LEU A 65 4.27 15.29 8.90
CA LEU A 65 5.07 14.39 9.73
C LEU A 65 5.65 13.25 8.89
N VAL A 66 6.94 12.97 9.09
CA VAL A 66 7.63 11.86 8.44
C VAL A 66 7.42 10.60 9.26
N GLU A 67 6.99 9.53 8.60
CA GLU A 67 6.61 8.24 9.17
C GLU A 67 7.79 7.53 9.86
N GLU A 68 7.60 6.93 11.03
CA GLU A 68 8.61 6.07 11.64
C GLU A 68 8.75 4.75 10.85
N VAL A 69 9.98 4.30 10.60
CA VAL A 69 10.24 3.14 9.72
C VAL A 69 9.81 1.84 10.36
N GLY A 70 10.12 1.63 11.64
CA GLY A 70 9.77 0.41 12.37
C GLY A 70 8.27 0.20 12.46
N GLU A 71 7.53 1.23 12.87
CA GLU A 71 6.06 1.21 12.94
C GLU A 71 5.44 0.89 11.58
N LEU A 72 5.96 1.48 10.51
CA LEU A 72 5.50 1.20 9.15
C LEU A 72 5.77 -0.25 8.75
N VAL A 73 7.00 -0.74 8.96
CA VAL A 73 7.37 -2.14 8.65
C VAL A 73 6.47 -3.11 9.42
N ASP A 74 6.25 -2.88 10.71
CA ASP A 74 5.40 -3.72 11.55
C ASP A 74 3.94 -3.76 11.03
N GLN A 75 3.40 -2.62 10.60
CA GLN A 75 2.07 -2.55 10.01
C GLN A 75 1.99 -3.32 8.69
N VAL A 76 3.02 -3.17 7.84
CA VAL A 76 3.09 -3.86 6.54
C VAL A 76 3.24 -5.37 6.72
N VAL A 77 4.05 -5.83 7.68
CA VAL A 77 4.20 -7.27 8.00
C VAL A 77 2.87 -7.85 8.48
N ARG A 78 2.13 -7.15 9.34
CA ARG A 78 0.78 -7.58 9.76
C ARG A 78 -0.18 -7.70 8.56
N LEU A 79 -0.11 -6.78 7.61
CA LEU A 79 -0.90 -6.84 6.39
C LEU A 79 -0.49 -7.99 5.48
N TRP A 80 0.82 -8.19 5.29
CA TRP A 80 1.39 -9.30 4.55
C TRP A 80 0.88 -10.63 5.11
N ASP A 81 0.93 -10.79 6.42
CA ASP A 81 0.47 -12.02 7.07
C ASP A 81 -1.03 -12.21 7.03
N ARG A 82 -1.80 -11.13 7.09
CA ARG A 82 -3.26 -11.21 7.06
C ARG A 82 -3.79 -11.50 5.66
N LEU A 83 -3.24 -10.85 4.64
CA LEU A 83 -3.75 -10.89 3.26
C LEU A 83 -3.01 -11.91 2.37
N LYS A 84 -1.78 -12.31 2.73
CA LYS A 84 -0.93 -13.24 1.95
C LYS A 84 -0.82 -12.83 0.47
N PRO A 85 -0.44 -11.57 0.14
CA PRO A 85 -0.25 -11.15 -1.23
C PRO A 85 0.94 -11.88 -1.87
N ALA A 86 1.05 -11.82 -3.20
CA ALA A 86 2.20 -12.37 -3.92
C ALA A 86 3.47 -11.52 -3.72
N ASP A 87 3.30 -10.20 -3.61
CA ASP A 87 4.37 -9.24 -3.33
C ASP A 87 3.77 -7.97 -2.70
N VAL A 88 4.62 -7.09 -2.17
CA VAL A 88 4.24 -5.79 -1.61
C VAL A 88 5.15 -4.70 -2.17
N ALA A 89 4.54 -3.58 -2.56
CA ALA A 89 5.26 -2.33 -2.79
C ALA A 89 4.76 -1.25 -1.82
N LEU A 90 5.69 -0.47 -1.29
CA LEU A 90 5.36 0.70 -0.50
C LEU A 90 5.14 1.88 -1.44
N VAL A 91 4.03 2.60 -1.26
CA VAL A 91 3.67 3.79 -2.03
C VAL A 91 3.13 4.89 -1.08
N PRO A 92 3.06 6.16 -1.50
CA PRO A 92 2.27 7.15 -0.77
C PRO A 92 0.79 6.75 -0.67
N SER A 93 0.10 7.13 0.41
CA SER A 93 -1.33 6.85 0.61
C SER A 93 -2.26 7.58 -0.37
N CYS A 94 -1.76 8.68 -0.92
CA CYS A 94 -2.38 9.53 -1.91
C CYS A 94 -1.29 10.41 -2.53
N ASP A 95 -1.66 11.24 -3.50
CA ASP A 95 -0.75 12.25 -4.03
C ASP A 95 -0.25 13.19 -2.92
N MET A 96 0.95 13.72 -3.13
CA MET A 96 1.63 14.63 -2.19
C MET A 96 1.64 16.09 -2.69
N GLU A 97 0.79 16.42 -3.67
CA GLU A 97 0.77 17.73 -4.34
C GLU A 97 0.52 18.90 -3.38
N PHE A 98 -0.12 18.63 -2.24
CA PHE A 98 -0.42 19.63 -1.20
C PHE A 98 0.63 19.71 -0.09
N LEU A 99 1.66 18.86 -0.12
CA LEU A 99 2.77 18.95 0.83
C LEU A 99 3.81 19.95 0.33
N PRO A 100 4.47 20.70 1.25
CA PRO A 100 5.67 21.43 0.88
C PRO A 100 6.69 20.49 0.25
N TRP A 101 7.39 20.97 -0.79
CA TRP A 101 8.38 20.16 -1.53
C TRP A 101 9.36 19.42 -0.63
N GLU A 102 9.94 20.12 0.37
CA GLU A 102 10.90 19.52 1.30
C GLU A 102 10.31 18.38 2.12
N CYS A 103 9.01 18.42 2.41
CA CYS A 103 8.31 17.35 3.10
C CYS A 103 8.10 16.15 2.16
N ALA A 104 7.63 16.40 0.95
CA ALA A 104 7.45 15.36 -0.06
C ALA A 104 8.78 14.64 -0.37
N GLU A 105 9.89 15.38 -0.50
CA GLU A 105 11.21 14.80 -0.72
C GLU A 105 11.64 13.90 0.45
N LYS A 106 11.49 14.36 1.70
CA LYS A 106 11.80 13.57 2.89
C LYS A 106 10.97 12.29 2.96
N LYS A 107 9.69 12.36 2.59
CA LYS A 107 8.80 11.19 2.52
C LYS A 107 9.25 10.20 1.44
N VAL A 108 9.62 10.65 0.24
CA VAL A 108 10.17 9.76 -0.79
C VAL A 108 11.45 9.06 -0.31
N ARG A 109 12.34 9.75 0.40
CA ARG A 109 13.54 9.13 1.01
C ARG A 109 13.15 8.10 2.07
N ARG A 110 12.16 8.42 2.92
CA ARG A 110 11.60 7.51 3.94
C ARG A 110 11.01 6.24 3.32
N LEU A 111 10.41 6.33 2.13
CA LEU A 111 9.93 5.16 1.38
C LEU A 111 11.07 4.18 1.08
N GLY A 112 12.22 4.69 0.65
CA GLY A 112 13.42 3.89 0.35
C GLY A 112 13.99 3.21 1.60
N GLU A 113 14.06 3.93 2.71
CA GLU A 113 14.48 3.41 4.03
C GLU A 113 13.55 2.27 4.48
N ALA A 114 12.24 2.49 4.44
CA ALA A 114 11.24 1.49 4.81
C ALA A 114 11.26 0.27 3.89
N ALA A 115 11.43 0.46 2.58
CA ALA A 115 11.53 -0.65 1.63
C ALA A 115 12.80 -1.49 1.83
N ALA A 116 13.91 -0.86 2.25
CA ALA A 116 15.13 -1.59 2.60
C ALA A 116 14.94 -2.41 3.89
N ALA A 117 14.34 -1.80 4.92
CA ALA A 117 14.03 -2.48 6.18
C ALA A 117 13.05 -3.64 5.99
N LEU A 118 11.98 -3.43 5.22
CA LEU A 118 10.96 -4.45 4.95
C LEU A 118 11.55 -5.69 4.26
N ARG A 119 12.43 -5.49 3.27
CA ARG A 119 13.12 -6.57 2.55
C ARG A 119 14.01 -7.42 3.46
N ALA A 120 14.51 -6.86 4.56
CA ALA A 120 15.29 -7.62 5.53
C ALA A 120 14.43 -8.53 6.43
N VAL A 121 13.10 -8.31 6.47
CA VAL A 121 12.17 -9.03 7.35
C VAL A 121 11.27 -9.98 6.56
N LEU A 122 10.80 -9.58 5.38
CA LEU A 122 10.05 -10.44 4.46
C LEU A 122 11.04 -11.24 3.61
N THR A 123 11.41 -12.44 4.08
CA THR A 123 12.26 -13.40 3.35
C THR A 123 11.42 -14.54 2.79
#